data_AF-A0A022W541-F1
#
_entry.id   AF-A0A022W541-F1
#
_cell.length_a   1.000
_cell.length_b   1.000
_cell.length_c   1.000
_cell.angle_alpha   90.00
_cell.angle_beta   90.00
_cell.angle_gamma   90.00
#
_symmetry.space_group_name_H-M   'P 1'
#
loop_
_entity.id
_entity.type
_entity.pdbx_description
1 polymer ?
#
loop_
_entity_poly.entity_id
_entity_poly.type
_entity_poly.pdbx_seq_one_letter_code
_entity_poly.pdbx_strand_id
1 'polypeptide(L)'
;MHEMELMEQLTRFKTAMDQEPFVIALLDGDGMIFRDSLVQQGEKGGKDAANQLWLAIRDYTSETFTNIHSPKIVARIYANVRGLGETLFKAGIIDKLSVFEDFVRGFNGGRLLFDFVDVGSGKDRADDKLAGKLSSFSHYHHETLKLNLYNCHCQQIFLGCSHDNGYARLLEDNLADIELTRRITLLEGFPFERELASLIGSYRVTKFETLFRESKITPLSNHTWENAVTTSNSYSSSNIGHPNSRAVSRTPSNSNGTAATTSAASATSGSSSTTPATWASTIAASASTTFKDLTPSKPSTPSPPVIERNKYGQRVDRIDFKAAPKDELNRVKKLKLCNLFFLLGDCPNPNCYHTHDYKLGKQERMVLQVVARMTPCHFGTECDDATCIYGHRCPLSEAGKKDCYWGSNCRFDADAHGIDTNIVKLTKV
;
A
#
# COMPACT_ATOMS: atom_id res chain seq x y z
N MET A 1 -36.02 -31.14 14.71
CA MET A 1 -36.35 -29.73 15.00
C MET A 1 -35.10 -28.87 15.06
N HIS A 2 -34.24 -28.96 16.08
CA HIS A 2 -33.03 -28.11 16.21
C HIS A 2 -32.17 -27.94 14.93
N GLU A 3 -31.94 -28.98 14.13
CA GLU A 3 -31.17 -28.83 12.88
C GLU A 3 -31.85 -27.91 11.85
N MET A 4 -33.18 -28.04 11.69
CA MET A 4 -33.99 -27.20 10.80
C MET A 4 -34.07 -25.76 11.32
N GLU A 5 -34.21 -25.60 12.63
CA GLU A 5 -34.18 -24.32 13.34
C GLU A 5 -32.82 -23.61 13.20
N LEU A 6 -31.72 -24.37 13.29
CA LEU A 6 -30.35 -23.88 13.07
C LEU A 6 -30.13 -23.50 11.60
N MET A 7 -30.61 -24.29 10.63
CA MET A 7 -30.55 -23.93 9.21
C MET A 7 -31.36 -22.66 8.91
N GLU A 8 -32.53 -22.48 9.54
CA GLU A 8 -33.30 -21.24 9.40
C GLU A 8 -32.56 -20.04 10.00
N GLN A 9 -31.98 -20.19 11.20
CA GLN A 9 -31.16 -19.14 11.81
C GLN A 9 -29.95 -18.78 10.94
N LEU A 10 -29.21 -19.76 10.43
CA LEU A 10 -28.08 -19.54 9.50
C LEU A 10 -28.53 -18.85 8.21
N THR A 11 -29.70 -19.21 7.68
CA THR A 11 -30.28 -18.56 6.49
C THR A 11 -30.61 -17.09 6.80
N ARG A 12 -31.25 -16.80 7.93
CA ARG A 12 -31.57 -15.43 8.38
C ARG A 12 -30.29 -14.59 8.60
N PHE A 13 -29.26 -15.16 9.25
CA PHE A 13 -27.97 -14.49 9.44
C PHE A 13 -27.27 -14.20 8.10
N LYS A 14 -27.24 -15.16 7.18
CA LYS A 14 -26.67 -14.94 5.85
C LYS A 14 -27.46 -13.86 5.08
N THR A 15 -28.79 -13.94 5.06
CA THR A 15 -29.63 -12.91 4.41
C THR A 15 -29.39 -11.52 5.01
N ALA A 16 -29.12 -11.41 6.31
CA ALA A 16 -28.75 -10.14 6.93
C ALA A 16 -27.35 -9.65 6.49
N MET A 17 -26.34 -10.53 6.44
CA MET A 17 -25.00 -10.19 5.96
C MET A 17 -24.97 -9.79 4.47
N ASP A 18 -25.85 -10.39 3.66
CA ASP A 18 -25.99 -10.12 2.24
C ASP A 18 -26.83 -8.85 1.93
N GLN A 19 -27.36 -8.13 2.94
CA GLN A 19 -28.09 -6.88 2.74
C GLN A 19 -27.16 -5.69 2.44
N GLU A 20 -27.65 -4.76 1.61
CA GLU A 20 -26.98 -3.50 1.25
C GLU A 20 -25.46 -3.59 1.01
N PRO A 21 -24.98 -4.54 0.17
CA PRO A 21 -23.55 -4.69 -0.09
C PRO A 21 -22.98 -3.41 -0.69
N PHE A 22 -21.76 -3.05 -0.29
CA PHE A 22 -21.10 -1.86 -0.80
C PHE A 22 -19.61 -2.07 -1.05
N VAL A 23 -19.05 -1.25 -1.94
CA VAL A 23 -17.61 -1.06 -2.12
C VAL A 23 -17.26 0.38 -1.80
N ILE A 24 -16.07 0.62 -1.23
CA ILE A 24 -15.65 1.96 -0.79
C ILE A 24 -14.27 2.32 -1.35
N ALA A 25 -14.17 3.49 -1.97
CA ALA A 25 -12.88 4.10 -2.27
C ALA A 25 -12.45 5.02 -1.12
N LEU A 26 -11.24 4.81 -0.61
CA LEU A 26 -10.56 5.65 0.36
C LEU A 26 -9.34 6.23 -0.34
N LEU A 27 -9.44 7.50 -0.75
CA LEU A 27 -8.44 8.15 -1.60
C LEU A 27 -7.69 9.24 -0.83
N ASP A 28 -6.38 9.22 -0.99
CA ASP A 28 -5.46 10.22 -0.48
C ASP A 28 -5.33 11.35 -1.50
N GLY A 29 -6.10 12.44 -1.33
CA GLY A 29 -6.22 13.51 -2.32
C GLY A 29 -4.93 14.30 -2.57
N ASP A 30 -3.95 14.25 -1.67
CA ASP A 30 -2.64 14.89 -1.87
C ASP A 30 -1.75 14.07 -2.86
N GLY A 31 -2.07 12.78 -3.07
CA GLY A 31 -1.45 11.91 -4.09
C GLY A 31 -2.36 11.48 -5.26
N MET A 32 -3.66 11.32 -5.01
CA MET A 32 -4.69 10.92 -5.97
C MET A 32 -5.30 12.14 -6.67
N ILE A 33 -4.43 12.98 -7.22
CA ILE A 33 -4.81 14.27 -7.80
C ILE A 33 -5.49 14.05 -9.16
N PHE A 34 -6.72 14.54 -9.33
CA PHE A 34 -7.46 14.48 -10.59
C PHE A 34 -6.74 15.22 -11.73
N ARG A 35 -6.96 14.78 -12.98
CA ARG A 35 -6.40 15.45 -14.16
C ARG A 35 -6.78 16.93 -14.23
N ASP A 36 -5.82 17.75 -14.66
CA ASP A 36 -5.91 19.20 -14.76
C ASP A 36 -7.15 19.67 -15.54
N SER A 37 -7.52 18.96 -16.62
CA SER A 37 -8.71 19.25 -17.44
C SER A 37 -10.04 19.01 -16.73
N LEU A 38 -10.07 18.21 -15.66
CA LEU A 38 -11.22 18.11 -14.75
C LEU A 38 -11.17 19.26 -13.74
N VAL A 39 -10.02 19.45 -13.07
CA VAL A 39 -9.85 20.49 -12.04
C VAL A 39 -10.17 21.90 -12.56
N GLN A 40 -9.71 22.24 -13.77
CA GLN A 40 -9.95 23.53 -14.43
C GLN A 40 -11.43 23.84 -14.71
N GLN A 41 -12.30 22.83 -14.78
CA GLN A 41 -13.73 23.01 -15.02
C GLN A 41 -14.55 23.30 -13.74
N GLY A 42 -13.88 23.47 -12.59
CA GLY A 42 -14.52 23.81 -11.31
C GLY A 42 -15.67 22.86 -10.97
N GLU A 43 -16.84 23.40 -10.60
CA GLU A 43 -18.00 22.61 -10.16
C GLU A 43 -18.51 21.61 -11.22
N LYS A 44 -18.40 21.92 -12.51
CA LYS A 44 -18.71 20.94 -13.56
C LYS A 44 -17.67 19.81 -13.56
N GLY A 45 -16.39 20.18 -13.49
CA GLY A 45 -15.28 19.25 -13.44
C GLY A 45 -15.34 18.28 -12.26
N GLY A 46 -15.76 18.76 -11.08
CA GLY A 46 -15.99 17.93 -9.90
C GLY A 46 -17.10 16.90 -10.10
N LYS A 47 -18.23 17.32 -10.70
CA LYS A 47 -19.34 16.41 -11.05
C LYS A 47 -18.91 15.37 -12.07
N ASP A 48 -18.16 15.78 -13.09
CA ASP A 48 -17.62 14.88 -14.12
C ASP A 48 -16.61 13.88 -13.50
N ALA A 49 -15.74 14.33 -12.59
CA ALA A 49 -14.77 13.49 -11.87
C ALA A 49 -15.45 12.47 -10.95
N ALA A 50 -16.48 12.87 -10.18
CA ALA A 50 -17.27 11.96 -9.36
C ALA A 50 -17.99 10.90 -10.20
N ASN A 51 -18.53 11.28 -11.36
CA ASN A 51 -19.15 10.35 -12.30
C ASN A 51 -18.13 9.38 -12.92
N GLN A 52 -16.95 9.85 -13.32
CA GLN A 52 -15.90 8.99 -13.87
C GLN A 52 -15.33 8.02 -12.83
N LEU A 53 -15.11 8.47 -11.59
CA LEU A 53 -14.70 7.60 -10.49
C LEU A 53 -15.75 6.52 -10.19
N TRP A 54 -17.04 6.89 -10.19
CA TRP A 54 -18.13 5.92 -10.00
C TRP A 54 -18.18 4.88 -11.12
N LEU A 55 -18.01 5.29 -12.38
CA LEU A 55 -17.94 4.38 -13.53
C LEU A 55 -16.72 3.45 -13.43
N ALA A 56 -15.53 3.98 -13.20
CA ALA A 56 -14.30 3.19 -13.11
C ALA A 56 -14.35 2.15 -11.98
N ILE A 57 -14.85 2.51 -10.80
CA ILE A 57 -15.06 1.55 -9.70
C ILE A 57 -16.11 0.51 -10.09
N ARG A 58 -17.26 0.91 -10.65
CA ARG A 58 -18.33 -0.02 -11.07
C ARG A 58 -17.80 -1.06 -12.06
N ASP A 59 -17.15 -0.59 -13.12
CA ASP A 59 -16.73 -1.41 -14.25
C ASP A 59 -15.65 -2.39 -13.82
N TYR A 60 -14.56 -1.90 -13.20
CA TYR A 60 -13.53 -2.76 -12.60
C TYR A 60 -14.11 -3.76 -11.59
N THR A 61 -15.08 -3.34 -10.76
CA THR A 61 -15.72 -4.25 -9.78
C THR A 61 -16.46 -5.39 -10.50
N SER A 62 -17.24 -5.07 -11.53
CA SER A 62 -18.02 -6.05 -12.30
C SER A 62 -17.16 -6.99 -13.14
N GLU A 63 -15.99 -6.55 -13.58
CA GLU A 63 -15.02 -7.35 -14.33
C GLU A 63 -14.17 -8.24 -13.42
N THR A 64 -13.83 -7.76 -12.21
CA THR A 64 -12.82 -8.37 -11.32
C THR A 64 -13.40 -9.26 -10.21
N PHE A 65 -14.66 -9.08 -9.82
CA PHE A 65 -15.27 -9.77 -8.67
C PHE A 65 -16.64 -10.36 -9.01
N THR A 66 -16.64 -11.62 -9.46
CA THR A 66 -17.86 -12.37 -9.82
C THR A 66 -18.85 -12.58 -8.67
N ASN A 67 -18.42 -12.37 -7.43
CA ASN A 67 -19.21 -12.49 -6.20
C ASN A 67 -19.80 -11.15 -5.71
N ILE A 68 -19.50 -10.03 -6.36
CA ILE A 68 -19.96 -8.69 -5.96
C ILE A 68 -21.10 -8.25 -6.89
N HIS A 69 -22.33 -8.32 -6.40
CA HIS A 69 -23.53 -8.08 -7.19
C HIS A 69 -24.16 -6.71 -6.86
N SER A 70 -24.13 -5.80 -7.84
CA SER A 70 -24.76 -4.46 -7.77
C SER A 70 -24.52 -3.69 -6.45
N PRO A 71 -23.27 -3.54 -5.99
CA PRO A 71 -22.97 -2.88 -4.72
C PRO A 71 -23.31 -1.38 -4.76
N LYS A 72 -23.62 -0.80 -3.60
CA LYS A 72 -23.49 0.65 -3.42
C LYS A 72 -22.03 1.04 -3.57
N ILE A 73 -21.73 2.15 -4.24
CA ILE A 73 -20.37 2.67 -4.37
C ILE A 73 -20.26 3.91 -3.48
N VAL A 74 -19.36 3.85 -2.51
CA VAL A 74 -18.98 4.95 -1.62
C VAL A 74 -17.61 5.46 -2.05
N ALA A 75 -17.36 6.76 -1.99
CA ALA A 75 -16.02 7.33 -2.15
C ALA A 75 -15.76 8.37 -1.07
N ARG A 76 -14.59 8.33 -0.45
CA ARG A 76 -14.09 9.36 0.46
C ARG A 76 -12.70 9.77 0.00
N ILE A 77 -12.58 11.01 -0.43
CA ILE A 77 -11.32 11.66 -0.75
C ILE A 77 -11.03 12.60 0.40
N TYR A 78 -9.93 12.39 1.10
CA TYR A 78 -9.47 13.32 2.11
C TYR A 78 -8.38 14.19 1.47
N ALA A 79 -8.31 15.48 1.76
CA ALA A 79 -7.17 16.33 1.38
C ALA A 79 -7.07 17.55 2.30
N ASN A 80 -5.93 18.25 2.28
CA ASN A 80 -5.89 19.64 2.73
C ASN A 80 -6.40 20.51 1.56
N VAL A 81 -7.71 20.77 1.49
CA VAL A 81 -8.34 21.38 0.29
C VAL A 81 -7.69 22.71 -0.07
N ARG A 82 -7.44 23.55 0.94
CA ARG A 82 -6.74 24.82 0.77
C ARG A 82 -5.30 24.61 0.30
N GLY A 83 -4.54 23.72 0.93
CA GLY A 83 -3.13 23.47 0.59
C GLY A 83 -2.94 22.92 -0.83
N LEU A 84 -3.80 21.99 -1.24
CA LEU A 84 -3.83 21.43 -2.58
C LEU A 84 -4.24 22.48 -3.62
N GLY A 85 -5.28 23.28 -3.34
CA GLY A 85 -5.69 24.41 -4.18
C GLY A 85 -4.60 25.49 -4.33
N GLU A 86 -3.91 25.84 -3.25
CA GLU A 86 -2.75 26.74 -3.29
C GLU A 86 -1.59 26.15 -4.12
N THR A 87 -1.43 24.83 -4.14
CA THR A 87 -0.39 24.12 -4.91
C THR A 87 -0.73 24.07 -6.41
N LEU A 88 -2.00 23.80 -6.74
CA LEU A 88 -2.54 23.88 -8.10
C LEU A 88 -2.37 25.29 -8.70
N PHE A 89 -2.65 26.33 -7.92
CA PHE A 89 -2.44 27.73 -8.31
C PHE A 89 -0.96 28.06 -8.56
N LYS A 90 -0.06 27.68 -7.64
CA LYS A 90 1.39 27.90 -7.77
C LYS A 90 2.05 27.13 -8.93
N ALA A 91 1.35 26.14 -9.49
CA ALA A 91 1.78 25.41 -10.69
C ALA A 91 1.14 25.94 -12.00
N GLY A 92 0.30 26.97 -11.93
CA GLY A 92 -0.41 27.50 -13.10
C GLY A 92 -1.52 26.56 -13.63
N ILE A 93 -1.99 25.61 -12.82
CA ILE A 93 -3.04 24.66 -13.22
C ILE A 93 -4.43 25.31 -13.11
N ILE A 94 -4.62 26.23 -12.15
CA ILE A 94 -5.84 27.02 -11.98
C ILE A 94 -5.49 28.50 -11.76
N ASP A 95 -6.31 29.41 -12.29
CA ASP A 95 -6.09 30.86 -12.17
C ASP A 95 -6.51 31.44 -10.80
N LYS A 96 -7.32 30.70 -10.03
CA LYS A 96 -7.89 31.14 -8.75
C LYS A 96 -8.15 29.95 -7.84
N LEU A 97 -7.92 30.11 -6.53
CA LEU A 97 -8.20 29.09 -5.51
C LEU A 97 -9.66 28.60 -5.54
N SER A 98 -10.60 29.51 -5.81
CA SER A 98 -12.03 29.20 -5.87
C SER A 98 -12.40 28.17 -6.93
N VAL A 99 -11.60 28.00 -7.99
CA VAL A 99 -11.82 26.95 -9.01
C VAL A 99 -11.72 25.56 -8.36
N PHE A 100 -10.79 25.38 -7.41
CA PHE A 100 -10.66 24.11 -6.68
C PHE A 100 -11.74 23.94 -5.60
N GLU A 101 -12.14 25.03 -4.93
CA GLU A 101 -13.28 25.02 -3.99
C GLU A 101 -14.61 24.67 -4.70
N ASP A 102 -14.81 25.20 -5.91
CA ASP A 102 -15.92 24.87 -6.80
C ASP A 102 -15.82 23.39 -7.26
N PHE A 103 -14.63 22.91 -7.62
CA PHE A 103 -14.41 21.49 -7.96
C PHE A 103 -14.77 20.55 -6.81
N VAL A 104 -14.34 20.85 -5.58
CA VAL A 104 -14.69 20.10 -4.37
C VAL A 104 -16.20 20.08 -4.13
N ARG A 105 -16.87 21.24 -4.27
CA ARG A 105 -18.35 21.31 -4.20
C ARG A 105 -19.02 20.48 -5.29
N GLY A 106 -18.46 20.49 -6.51
CA GLY A 106 -18.93 19.71 -7.64
C GLY A 106 -18.82 18.21 -7.42
N PHE A 107 -17.72 17.75 -6.83
CA PHE A 107 -17.51 16.34 -6.50
C PHE A 107 -18.56 15.87 -5.47
N ASN A 108 -18.73 16.62 -4.38
CA ASN A 108 -19.68 16.30 -3.31
C ASN A 108 -21.15 16.36 -3.80
N GLY A 109 -21.44 17.27 -4.74
CA GLY A 109 -22.74 17.34 -5.43
C GLY A 109 -22.91 16.34 -6.59
N GLY A 110 -21.89 15.53 -6.90
CA GLY A 110 -21.87 14.64 -8.07
C GLY A 110 -22.53 13.27 -7.83
N ARG A 111 -22.39 12.71 -6.62
CA ARG A 111 -23.00 11.42 -6.21
C ARG A 111 -23.29 11.40 -4.71
N LEU A 112 -24.42 10.79 -4.31
CA LEU A 112 -24.96 10.82 -2.94
C LEU A 112 -24.09 10.15 -1.84
N LEU A 113 -23.03 9.45 -2.21
CA LEU A 113 -22.14 8.71 -1.29
C LEU A 113 -20.66 9.07 -1.54
N PHE A 114 -20.40 10.24 -2.13
CA PHE A 114 -19.09 10.69 -2.56
C PHE A 114 -18.71 11.96 -1.79
N ASP A 115 -17.81 11.82 -0.82
CA ASP A 115 -17.35 12.89 0.06
C ASP A 115 -15.91 13.29 -0.29
N PHE A 116 -15.69 14.55 -0.65
CA PHE A 116 -14.38 15.20 -0.59
C PHE A 116 -14.31 15.98 0.73
N VAL A 117 -13.47 15.49 1.64
CA VAL A 117 -13.34 15.90 3.04
C VAL A 117 -12.08 16.76 3.21
N ASP A 118 -12.27 18.03 3.56
CA ASP A 118 -11.15 18.87 3.99
C ASP A 118 -10.70 18.47 5.39
N VAL A 119 -9.46 18.00 5.51
CA VAL A 119 -8.81 17.72 6.81
C VAL A 119 -7.90 18.88 7.27
N GLY A 120 -7.80 19.93 6.46
CA GLY A 120 -7.07 21.15 6.78
C GLY A 120 -5.54 21.00 6.81
N SER A 121 -4.86 22.07 7.23
CA SER A 121 -3.38 22.17 7.23
C SER A 121 -2.74 21.49 8.44
N GLY A 122 -2.93 20.18 8.58
CA GLY A 122 -2.46 19.39 9.73
C GLY A 122 -1.10 18.72 9.55
N LYS A 123 0.02 19.46 9.73
CA LYS A 123 1.34 18.86 10.03
C LYS A 123 1.66 18.80 11.53
N ASP A 124 1.11 19.71 12.33
CA ASP A 124 1.39 19.82 13.76
C ASP A 124 0.18 19.41 14.62
N ARG A 125 0.02 18.10 14.82
CA ARG A 125 -0.51 17.55 16.09
C ARG A 125 0.62 16.90 16.86
N ALA A 126 1.61 17.73 17.19
CA ALA A 126 2.79 17.36 17.94
C ALA A 126 2.45 17.12 19.42
N ASP A 127 1.95 15.93 19.73
CA ASP A 127 2.09 15.31 21.04
C ASP A 127 2.67 13.89 20.84
N ASP A 128 3.95 13.84 20.45
CA ASP A 128 4.79 12.65 20.24
C ASP A 128 5.01 11.85 21.56
N LYS A 129 3.94 11.41 22.20
CA LYS A 129 3.94 10.81 23.55
C LYS A 129 3.12 9.53 23.73
N LEU A 130 2.74 8.87 22.64
CA LEU A 130 2.63 7.40 22.64
C LEU A 130 2.92 6.84 21.23
N ALA A 131 3.78 5.83 21.17
CA ALA A 131 4.51 5.39 19.98
C ALA A 131 3.66 5.08 18.72
N GLY A 132 4.00 5.71 17.59
CA GLY A 132 3.54 5.30 16.25
C GLY A 132 3.23 6.47 15.32
N LYS A 133 4.20 6.86 14.46
CA LYS A 133 4.03 7.97 13.51
C LYS A 133 3.09 7.60 12.36
N LEU A 134 1.84 8.02 12.43
CA LEU A 134 0.96 8.23 11.28
C LEU A 134 0.66 9.73 11.16
N SER A 135 0.57 10.24 9.92
CA SER A 135 0.03 11.57 9.67
C SER A 135 -1.44 11.64 10.13
N SER A 136 -1.94 12.82 10.53
CA SER A 136 -3.38 12.97 10.87
C SER A 136 -4.27 12.46 9.73
N PHE A 137 -3.79 12.66 8.50
CA PHE A 137 -4.32 12.14 7.26
C PHE A 137 -4.44 10.60 7.25
N SER A 138 -3.29 9.91 7.37
CA SER A 138 -3.21 8.45 7.36
C SER A 138 -3.95 7.85 8.57
N HIS A 139 -4.09 8.56 9.69
CA HIS A 139 -4.93 8.14 10.82
C HIS A 139 -6.44 8.10 10.48
N TYR A 140 -6.99 9.13 9.80
CA TYR A 140 -8.38 9.10 9.33
C TYR A 140 -8.64 7.94 8.36
N HIS A 141 -7.70 7.69 7.45
CA HIS A 141 -7.75 6.52 6.57
C HIS A 141 -7.60 5.20 7.32
N HIS A 142 -6.71 5.11 8.32
CA HIS A 142 -6.45 3.90 9.10
C HIS A 142 -7.68 3.42 9.86
N GLU A 143 -8.35 4.32 10.60
CA GLU A 143 -9.60 3.98 11.29
C GLU A 143 -10.73 3.67 10.30
N THR A 144 -10.83 4.42 9.21
CA THR A 144 -11.86 4.17 8.18
C THR A 144 -11.62 2.85 7.45
N LEU A 145 -10.37 2.49 7.16
CA LEU A 145 -10.00 1.21 6.57
C LEU A 145 -10.34 0.08 7.54
N LYS A 146 -9.85 0.12 8.78
CA LYS A 146 -10.11 -0.94 9.77
C LYS A 146 -11.62 -1.13 10.01
N LEU A 147 -12.40 -0.04 10.13
CA LEU A 147 -13.86 -0.12 10.26
C LEU A 147 -14.55 -0.83 9.07
N ASN A 148 -14.11 -0.55 7.83
CA ASN A 148 -14.71 -1.17 6.64
C ASN A 148 -14.16 -2.58 6.36
N LEU A 149 -12.91 -2.86 6.70
CA LEU A 149 -12.22 -4.11 6.42
C LEU A 149 -12.85 -5.30 7.16
N TYR A 150 -13.30 -5.05 8.41
CA TYR A 150 -14.06 -6.02 9.22
C TYR A 150 -15.59 -5.94 9.03
N ASN A 151 -16.11 -5.02 8.20
CA ASN A 151 -17.53 -4.91 7.92
C ASN A 151 -17.95 -5.97 6.88
N CYS A 152 -18.86 -6.87 7.25
CA CYS A 152 -19.36 -7.93 6.35
C CYS A 152 -20.00 -7.37 5.06
N HIS A 153 -20.72 -6.25 5.15
CA HIS A 153 -21.39 -5.61 4.02
C HIS A 153 -20.41 -4.88 3.06
N CYS A 154 -19.21 -4.52 3.54
CA CYS A 154 -18.18 -3.88 2.72
C CYS A 154 -17.41 -4.94 1.92
N GLN A 155 -17.78 -5.17 0.67
CA GLN A 155 -17.27 -6.30 -0.12
C GLN A 155 -15.88 -6.07 -0.73
N GLN A 156 -15.52 -4.82 -1.05
CA GLN A 156 -14.18 -4.44 -1.52
C GLN A 156 -13.84 -2.99 -1.12
N ILE A 157 -12.56 -2.74 -0.83
CA ILE A 157 -11.99 -1.43 -0.51
C ILE A 157 -10.96 -1.06 -1.58
N PHE A 158 -11.09 0.14 -2.15
CA PHE A 158 -10.11 0.72 -3.07
C PHE A 158 -9.28 1.76 -2.31
N LEU A 159 -8.02 1.45 -2.01
CA LEU A 159 -7.13 2.33 -1.25
C LEU A 159 -6.17 3.04 -2.20
N GLY A 160 -6.43 4.33 -2.46
CA GLY A 160 -5.55 5.17 -3.28
C GLY A 160 -4.59 5.94 -2.41
N CYS A 161 -3.42 5.36 -2.12
CA CYS A 161 -2.48 5.88 -1.11
C CYS A 161 -1.01 5.90 -1.57
N SER A 162 -0.73 5.82 -2.88
CA SER A 162 0.58 5.43 -3.42
C SER A 162 1.78 6.33 -3.09
N HIS A 163 1.55 7.48 -2.44
CA HIS A 163 2.55 8.52 -2.21
C HIS A 163 3.01 8.72 -0.75
N ASP A 164 2.39 8.05 0.24
CA ASP A 164 2.75 8.17 1.68
C ASP A 164 3.16 6.79 2.26
N ASN A 165 4.42 6.65 2.68
CA ASN A 165 4.92 5.43 3.32
C ASN A 165 4.25 5.14 4.68
N GLY A 166 3.53 6.10 5.28
CA GLY A 166 2.73 5.87 6.50
C GLY A 166 1.72 4.72 6.36
N TYR A 167 1.23 4.45 5.14
CA TYR A 167 0.35 3.33 4.84
C TYR A 167 1.06 1.97 4.80
N ALA A 168 2.39 1.91 4.66
CA ALA A 168 3.11 0.64 4.53
C ALA A 168 2.91 -0.27 5.75
N ARG A 169 2.99 0.28 6.97
CA ARG A 169 2.73 -0.47 8.22
C ARG A 169 1.31 -0.99 8.31
N LEU A 170 0.34 -0.20 7.88
CA LEU A 170 -1.08 -0.56 7.83
C LEU A 170 -1.36 -1.67 6.81
N LEU A 171 -0.57 -1.79 5.75
CA LEU A 171 -0.65 -2.91 4.81
C LEU A 171 0.09 -4.14 5.36
N GLU A 172 1.31 -3.98 5.87
CA GLU A 172 2.08 -5.05 6.55
C GLU A 172 1.25 -5.78 7.63
N ASP A 173 0.56 -5.03 8.51
CA ASP A 173 -0.37 -5.55 9.54
C ASP A 173 -1.40 -6.56 8.95
N ASN A 174 -1.86 -6.32 7.73
CA ASN A 174 -2.91 -7.10 7.07
C ASN A 174 -2.37 -8.30 6.27
N LEU A 175 -1.08 -8.34 5.91
CA LEU A 175 -0.47 -9.48 5.20
C LEU A 175 -0.57 -10.80 5.98
N ALA A 176 -0.77 -10.71 7.30
CA ALA A 176 -1.01 -11.84 8.19
C ALA A 176 -2.35 -12.57 7.95
N ASP A 177 -3.33 -11.90 7.33
CA ASP A 177 -4.63 -12.47 6.96
C ASP A 177 -4.88 -12.31 5.46
N ILE A 178 -4.87 -13.43 4.75
CA ILE A 178 -5.06 -13.45 3.30
C ILE A 178 -6.46 -13.00 2.88
N GLU A 179 -7.51 -13.27 3.67
CA GLU A 179 -8.90 -12.94 3.33
C GLU A 179 -9.18 -11.44 3.50
N LEU A 180 -8.60 -10.81 4.53
CA LEU A 180 -8.59 -9.34 4.63
C LEU A 180 -7.77 -8.72 3.50
N THR A 181 -6.62 -9.31 3.15
CA THR A 181 -5.80 -8.87 2.01
C THR A 181 -6.57 -8.94 0.68
N ARG A 182 -7.45 -9.94 0.45
CA ARG A 182 -8.28 -9.99 -0.79
C ARG A 182 -9.21 -8.79 -0.92
N ARG A 183 -9.70 -8.26 0.20
CA ARG A 183 -10.67 -7.15 0.28
C ARG A 183 -10.06 -5.78 -0.04
N ILE A 184 -8.75 -5.68 -0.24
CA ILE A 184 -8.04 -4.43 -0.55
C ILE A 184 -7.52 -4.46 -1.98
N THR A 185 -8.00 -3.52 -2.80
CA THR A 185 -7.41 -3.13 -4.08
C THR A 185 -6.63 -1.84 -3.88
N LEU A 186 -5.33 -1.82 -4.13
CA LEU A 186 -4.54 -0.59 -4.18
C LEU A 186 -4.82 0.14 -5.50
N LEU A 187 -5.07 1.44 -5.44
CA LEU A 187 -5.31 2.29 -6.60
C LEU A 187 -4.11 3.19 -6.85
N GLU A 188 -3.45 3.01 -7.98
CA GLU A 188 -2.30 3.82 -8.39
C GLU A 188 -2.75 5.14 -9.02
N GLY A 189 -2.21 6.26 -8.53
CA GLY A 189 -2.24 7.56 -9.21
C GLY A 189 -0.85 7.86 -9.78
N PHE A 190 0.09 8.14 -8.88
CA PHE A 190 1.53 8.12 -9.16
C PHE A 190 2.13 6.76 -8.79
N PRO A 191 3.26 6.34 -9.40
CA PRO A 191 3.97 5.12 -9.02
C PRO A 191 4.28 5.07 -7.52
N PHE A 192 4.13 3.88 -6.93
CA PHE A 192 4.25 3.67 -5.48
C PHE A 192 5.62 4.06 -4.92
N GLU A 193 5.63 4.81 -3.82
CA GLU A 193 6.83 5.08 -3.04
C GLU A 193 7.45 3.78 -2.48
N ARG A 194 8.77 3.80 -2.21
CA ARG A 194 9.59 2.58 -2.07
C ARG A 194 9.12 1.57 -1.02
N GLU A 195 8.51 2.00 0.07
CA GLU A 195 8.04 1.10 1.13
C GLU A 195 6.70 0.46 0.76
N LEU A 196 5.84 1.16 0.02
CA LEU A 196 4.62 0.56 -0.57
C LEU A 196 4.96 -0.37 -1.73
N ALA A 197 5.97 -0.03 -2.53
CA ALA A 197 6.40 -0.78 -3.71
C ALA A 197 6.96 -2.19 -3.42
N SER A 198 7.33 -2.51 -2.17
CA SER A 198 7.65 -3.89 -1.75
C SER A 198 6.39 -4.71 -1.41
N LEU A 199 5.28 -4.05 -1.07
CA LEU A 199 4.04 -4.67 -0.61
C LEU A 199 3.04 -4.93 -1.74
N ILE A 200 3.10 -4.17 -2.84
CA ILE A 200 2.16 -4.28 -3.97
C ILE A 200 2.02 -5.70 -4.54
N GLY A 201 3.07 -6.53 -4.48
CA GLY A 201 3.04 -7.92 -4.95
C GLY A 201 2.10 -8.84 -4.16
N SER A 202 1.61 -8.39 -3.00
CA SER A 202 0.63 -9.10 -2.16
C SER A 202 -0.81 -8.64 -2.35
N TYR A 203 -1.04 -7.52 -3.05
CA TYR A 203 -2.37 -6.90 -3.23
C TYR A 203 -2.81 -6.87 -4.70
N ARG A 204 -4.12 -6.76 -4.93
CA ARG A 204 -4.61 -6.31 -6.24
C ARG A 204 -4.23 -4.85 -6.43
N VAL A 205 -3.61 -4.53 -7.56
CA VAL A 205 -3.31 -3.16 -7.98
C VAL A 205 -4.16 -2.84 -9.21
N THR A 206 -4.68 -1.61 -9.29
CA THR A 206 -5.33 -1.09 -10.49
C THR A 206 -5.00 0.40 -10.67
N LYS A 207 -5.21 0.93 -11.87
CA LYS A 207 -4.93 2.33 -12.23
C LYS A 207 -6.06 2.86 -13.10
N PHE A 208 -6.69 3.96 -12.67
CA PHE A 208 -7.74 4.63 -13.46
C PHE A 208 -7.11 5.73 -14.31
N GLU A 209 -6.46 5.34 -15.41
CA GLU A 209 -5.55 6.18 -16.19
C GLU A 209 -6.14 7.53 -16.62
N THR A 210 -7.41 7.54 -17.03
CA THR A 210 -8.12 8.73 -17.54
C THR A 210 -8.53 9.73 -16.47
N LEU A 211 -8.43 9.37 -15.19
CA LEU A 211 -9.04 10.11 -14.08
C LEU A 211 -8.02 10.93 -13.27
N PHE A 212 -6.89 10.33 -12.95
CA PHE A 212 -5.82 10.94 -12.14
C PHE A 212 -4.65 11.42 -13.00
N ARG A 213 -3.82 12.28 -12.41
CA ARG A 213 -2.51 12.67 -12.96
C ARG A 213 -1.51 11.51 -12.84
N GLU A 214 -0.55 11.47 -13.75
CA GLU A 214 0.57 10.50 -13.72
C GLU A 214 1.87 11.08 -13.13
N SER A 215 1.91 12.40 -12.88
CA SER A 215 3.04 13.09 -12.26
C SER A 215 2.61 14.07 -11.16
N LYS A 216 3.37 14.07 -10.05
CA LYS A 216 3.20 15.00 -8.92
C LYS A 216 3.18 16.45 -9.42
N ILE A 217 2.45 17.34 -8.75
CA ILE A 217 2.44 18.76 -9.11
C ILE A 217 3.83 19.34 -8.83
N THR A 218 4.50 19.82 -9.87
CA THR A 218 5.73 20.61 -9.77
C THR A 218 5.34 22.09 -9.82
N PRO A 219 5.61 22.91 -8.79
CA PRO A 219 5.40 24.34 -8.85
C PRO A 219 6.21 24.97 -9.98
N LEU A 220 5.68 25.99 -10.64
CA LEU A 220 6.45 26.71 -11.65
C LEU A 220 7.59 27.44 -10.92
N SER A 221 8.83 27.13 -11.26
CA SER A 221 9.97 27.84 -10.67
C SER A 221 9.96 29.27 -11.19
N ASN A 222 9.75 30.24 -10.28
CA ASN A 222 9.70 31.66 -10.62
C ASN A 222 11.00 32.10 -11.28
N HIS A 223 11.01 32.21 -12.61
CA HIS A 223 11.98 33.06 -13.29
C HIS A 223 11.78 34.49 -12.78
N THR A 224 12.88 35.13 -12.39
CA THR A 224 12.90 36.42 -11.72
C THR A 224 12.26 37.51 -12.57
N TRP A 225 11.04 37.93 -12.21
CA TRP A 225 10.49 39.22 -12.63
C TRP A 225 11.12 40.31 -11.78
N GLU A 226 12.39 40.61 -12.11
CA GLU A 226 13.14 41.72 -11.54
C GLU A 226 12.55 43.06 -12.01
N ASN A 227 12.50 44.06 -11.13
CA ASN A 227 11.73 45.28 -11.35
C ASN A 227 12.34 46.19 -12.43
N ALA A 228 11.91 46.01 -13.69
CA ALA A 228 12.34 46.79 -14.84
C ALA A 228 11.29 47.83 -15.30
N VAL A 229 10.84 48.71 -14.39
CA VAL A 229 10.17 49.97 -14.76
C VAL A 229 11.15 51.12 -14.57
N THR A 230 11.96 51.36 -15.61
CA THR A 230 12.97 52.41 -15.63
C THR A 230 12.34 53.80 -15.52
N THR A 231 12.99 54.68 -14.75
CA THR A 231 12.53 56.06 -14.49
C THR A 231 12.55 56.95 -15.73
N SER A 232 11.39 57.52 -16.11
CA SER A 232 11.35 58.76 -16.91
C SER A 232 10.00 59.50 -16.79
N ASN A 233 9.90 60.42 -15.83
CA ASN A 233 9.49 61.82 -16.13
C ASN A 233 9.55 62.71 -14.88
N SER A 234 10.22 63.86 -15.03
CA SER A 234 10.25 64.93 -14.04
C SER A 234 9.19 65.97 -14.37
N TYR A 235 8.34 66.35 -13.41
CA TYR A 235 7.69 67.67 -13.41
C TYR A 235 7.50 68.20 -11.98
N SER A 236 7.59 69.52 -11.84
CA SER A 236 7.79 70.24 -10.58
C SER A 236 6.48 70.62 -9.88
N SER A 237 6.48 70.80 -8.55
CA SER A 237 6.35 72.13 -7.89
C SER A 237 6.20 72.09 -6.35
N SER A 238 7.19 72.68 -5.67
CA SER A 238 7.14 73.49 -4.44
C SER A 238 5.85 73.68 -3.61
N ASN A 239 5.88 73.35 -2.31
CA ASN A 239 6.00 74.33 -1.19
C ASN A 239 5.99 73.66 0.22
N ILE A 240 7.01 73.87 1.07
CA ILE A 240 7.10 74.83 2.21
C ILE A 240 6.16 74.50 3.41
N GLY A 241 6.73 74.21 4.58
CA GLY A 241 5.99 74.10 5.87
C GLY A 241 6.79 73.53 7.05
N HIS A 242 7.37 74.40 7.89
CA HIS A 242 8.06 74.08 9.16
C HIS A 242 7.32 74.78 10.35
N PRO A 243 7.58 74.49 11.64
CA PRO A 243 7.98 73.22 12.27
C PRO A 243 7.39 72.97 13.70
N ASN A 244 7.70 71.79 14.28
CA ASN A 244 8.05 71.55 15.71
C ASN A 244 7.02 71.78 16.86
N SER A 245 6.78 70.71 17.64
CA SER A 245 6.66 70.79 19.12
C SER A 245 7.12 69.48 19.79
N ARG A 246 7.44 69.55 21.10
CA ARG A 246 7.99 68.46 21.96
C ARG A 246 6.85 67.80 22.78
N ALA A 247 6.96 66.58 23.33
CA ALA A 247 7.82 66.21 24.46
C ALA A 247 8.01 64.67 24.60
N VAL A 248 9.21 64.16 24.95
CA VAL A 248 9.63 63.65 26.31
C VAL A 248 8.81 62.42 26.76
N SER A 249 9.33 61.22 27.08
CA SER A 249 10.66 60.55 27.13
C SER A 249 10.40 59.02 27.30
N ARG A 250 11.28 58.01 27.50
CA ARG A 250 12.73 57.72 27.75
C ARG A 250 12.92 56.22 27.34
N THR A 251 14.01 55.57 26.91
CA THR A 251 15.49 55.72 26.84
C THR A 251 16.27 55.57 28.16
N PRO A 252 17.48 54.93 28.20
CA PRO A 252 18.13 53.95 27.28
C PRO A 252 17.81 52.48 27.71
N SER A 253 18.48 51.34 27.40
CA SER A 253 19.73 50.90 26.69
C SER A 253 19.42 49.57 25.91
N ASN A 254 20.24 48.87 25.10
CA ASN A 254 21.71 48.68 24.89
C ASN A 254 22.48 47.82 25.92
N SER A 255 23.46 46.95 25.57
CA SER A 255 23.97 46.50 24.24
C SER A 255 24.91 45.26 24.30
N ASN A 256 24.97 44.51 23.19
CA ASN A 256 26.09 43.75 22.55
C ASN A 256 27.22 43.06 23.39
N GLY A 257 27.66 41.85 22.99
CA GLY A 257 28.95 41.29 23.45
C GLY A 257 29.34 39.90 22.91
N THR A 258 30.14 39.89 21.85
CA THR A 258 30.69 38.73 21.12
C THR A 258 31.60 37.73 21.89
N ALA A 259 31.35 36.43 21.68
CA ALA A 259 32.31 35.37 21.29
C ALA A 259 33.49 34.87 22.19
N ALA A 260 33.88 33.62 21.89
CA ALA A 260 35.23 33.00 21.98
C ALA A 260 35.72 32.26 23.26
N THR A 261 35.69 30.93 23.16
CA THR A 261 36.79 29.94 23.41
C THR A 261 37.40 29.63 24.80
N THR A 262 37.63 28.31 24.97
CA THR A 262 38.77 27.61 25.64
C THR A 262 38.92 27.51 27.18
N SER A 263 38.66 26.27 27.65
CA SER A 263 39.64 25.37 28.33
C SER A 263 39.85 25.38 29.85
N ALA A 264 40.00 24.14 30.37
CA ALA A 264 40.71 23.70 31.59
C ALA A 264 40.13 24.06 32.98
N ALA A 265 40.31 23.28 34.06
CA ALA A 265 40.66 21.84 34.22
C ALA A 265 40.49 21.42 35.71
N SER A 266 40.67 20.11 35.99
CA SER A 266 41.04 19.53 37.30
C SER A 266 39.96 19.41 38.42
N ALA A 267 39.96 18.40 39.30
CA ALA A 267 40.63 17.08 39.27
C ALA A 267 40.12 16.14 40.41
N THR A 268 40.32 14.82 40.27
CA THR A 268 40.49 13.77 41.34
C THR A 268 39.31 13.51 42.33
N SER A 269 39.08 12.31 42.88
CA SER A 269 39.75 10.98 42.82
C SER A 269 38.76 9.85 43.18
N GLY A 270 39.00 8.61 42.76
CA GLY A 270 38.29 7.41 43.25
C GLY A 270 38.43 6.18 42.33
N SER A 271 38.74 5.00 42.86
CA SER A 271 39.11 3.80 42.07
C SER A 271 38.19 2.59 42.31
N SER A 272 37.76 1.93 41.22
CA SER A 272 37.83 0.46 41.06
C SER A 272 37.36 0.02 39.66
N SER A 273 37.80 -1.17 39.21
CA SER A 273 37.50 -1.78 37.89
C SER A 273 36.08 -2.39 37.85
N THR A 274 35.45 -2.72 36.71
CA THR A 274 35.98 -3.47 35.56
C THR A 274 35.06 -3.36 34.33
N THR A 275 35.59 -3.38 33.10
CA THR A 275 34.82 -3.47 31.84
C THR A 275 35.47 -4.44 30.82
N PRO A 276 34.70 -5.06 29.89
CA PRO A 276 35.17 -6.16 29.04
C PRO A 276 35.75 -5.73 27.68
N ALA A 277 36.52 -6.62 27.05
CA ALA A 277 37.17 -6.42 25.74
C ALA A 277 36.35 -6.98 24.56
N THR A 278 36.63 -6.51 23.34
CA THR A 278 35.86 -6.76 22.11
C THR A 278 36.54 -7.72 21.11
N TRP A 279 35.75 -8.23 20.16
CA TRP A 279 36.04 -9.26 19.15
C TRP A 279 37.00 -8.80 18.02
N ALA A 280 38.08 -8.08 18.35
CA ALA A 280 39.04 -7.56 17.35
C ALA A 280 40.32 -8.40 17.19
N SER A 281 40.57 -9.37 18.07
CA SER A 281 41.91 -9.95 18.31
C SER A 281 42.09 -11.43 17.91
N THR A 282 41.10 -12.07 17.29
CA THR A 282 41.15 -13.52 16.97
C THR A 282 41.51 -13.85 15.52
N ILE A 283 41.61 -12.88 14.62
CA ILE A 283 41.83 -13.09 13.17
C ILE A 283 43.33 -12.96 12.77
N ALA A 284 44.24 -13.37 13.66
CA ALA A 284 45.70 -13.23 13.46
C ALA A 284 46.52 -14.52 13.65
N ALA A 285 45.91 -15.62 14.12
CA ALA A 285 46.63 -16.80 14.63
C ALA A 285 46.58 -18.07 13.74
N SER A 286 45.97 -18.00 12.55
CA SER A 286 45.68 -19.18 11.71
C SER A 286 46.31 -19.15 10.31
N ALA A 287 47.40 -18.40 10.13
CA ALA A 287 48.05 -18.18 8.84
C ALA A 287 49.28 -19.10 8.60
N SER A 288 49.11 -20.42 8.71
CA SER A 288 50.13 -21.41 8.30
C SER A 288 49.57 -22.83 8.15
N THR A 289 49.23 -23.22 6.92
CA THR A 289 49.31 -24.63 6.45
C THR A 289 49.23 -24.68 4.91
N THR A 290 49.79 -25.73 4.31
CA THR A 290 50.13 -25.76 2.87
C THR A 290 48.97 -26.11 1.95
N PHE A 291 48.98 -25.53 0.75
CA PHE A 291 48.06 -25.82 -0.35
C PHE A 291 47.90 -27.31 -0.70
N LYS A 292 46.67 -27.68 -1.10
CA LYS A 292 46.44 -28.63 -2.19
C LYS A 292 45.48 -28.01 -3.19
N ASP A 293 45.76 -28.25 -4.47
CA ASP A 293 45.02 -27.69 -5.60
C ASP A 293 43.68 -28.39 -5.81
N LEU A 294 42.61 -27.58 -5.92
CA LEU A 294 41.37 -27.90 -6.61
C LEU A 294 40.88 -26.62 -7.30
N THR A 295 40.86 -26.63 -8.62
CA THR A 295 40.49 -25.49 -9.46
C THR A 295 39.12 -24.92 -9.09
N PRO A 296 38.97 -23.60 -8.84
CA PRO A 296 37.67 -23.01 -8.53
C PRO A 296 36.67 -23.15 -9.68
N SER A 297 35.67 -24.01 -9.50
CA SER A 297 34.48 -24.02 -10.35
C SER A 297 33.73 -22.70 -10.17
N LYS A 298 33.74 -21.88 -11.22
CA LYS A 298 33.12 -20.55 -11.27
C LYS A 298 31.71 -20.60 -10.68
N PRO A 299 31.38 -19.78 -9.65
CA PRO A 299 30.06 -19.81 -9.04
C PRO A 299 29.02 -19.44 -10.09
N SER A 300 28.14 -20.39 -10.41
CA SER A 300 27.00 -20.16 -11.28
C SER A 300 26.01 -19.26 -10.55
N THR A 301 25.92 -18.00 -10.97
CA THR A 301 24.84 -17.10 -10.53
C THR A 301 23.51 -17.85 -10.71
N PRO A 302 22.66 -17.94 -9.67
CA PRO A 302 21.34 -18.55 -9.85
C PRO A 302 20.60 -17.78 -10.93
N SER A 303 20.09 -18.48 -11.93
CA SER A 303 19.26 -17.88 -12.98
C SER A 303 18.04 -17.20 -12.34
N PRO A 304 17.60 -16.03 -12.83
CA PRO A 304 16.40 -15.38 -12.30
C PRO A 304 15.22 -16.35 -12.34
N PRO A 305 14.36 -16.35 -11.31
CA PRO A 305 13.33 -17.37 -11.17
C PRO A 305 12.31 -17.26 -12.30
N VAL A 306 11.99 -18.40 -12.92
CA VAL A 306 11.21 -18.45 -14.16
C VAL A 306 9.81 -18.97 -13.87
N ILE A 307 8.80 -18.22 -14.32
CA ILE A 307 7.41 -18.65 -14.29
C ILE A 307 7.02 -19.26 -15.62
N GLU A 308 6.54 -20.50 -15.54
CA GLU A 308 6.10 -21.27 -16.70
C GLU A 308 4.63 -20.95 -17.00
N ARG A 309 4.33 -20.60 -18.26
CA ARG A 309 3.00 -20.19 -18.71
C ARG A 309 2.56 -20.99 -19.95
N ASN A 310 1.26 -21.28 -20.03
CA ASN A 310 0.63 -21.96 -21.17
C ASN A 310 0.36 -21.00 -22.34
N LYS A 311 -0.25 -21.50 -23.41
CA LYS A 311 -0.54 -20.73 -24.63
C LYS A 311 -1.55 -19.59 -24.45
N TYR A 312 -2.30 -19.58 -23.35
CA TYR A 312 -3.22 -18.51 -22.94
C TYR A 312 -2.55 -17.53 -21.95
N GLY A 313 -1.25 -17.66 -21.69
CA GLY A 313 -0.52 -16.83 -20.72
C GLY A 313 -0.74 -17.24 -19.26
N GLN A 314 -1.52 -18.28 -18.98
CA GLN A 314 -1.81 -18.73 -17.61
C GLN A 314 -0.62 -19.48 -16.99
N ARG A 315 -0.31 -19.23 -15.72
CA ARG A 315 0.74 -19.92 -14.96
C ARG A 315 0.45 -21.42 -14.77
N VAL A 316 1.47 -22.24 -14.95
CA VAL A 316 1.42 -23.69 -14.79
C VAL A 316 2.63 -24.18 -13.99
N ASP A 317 2.46 -24.42 -12.68
CA ASP A 317 3.51 -25.05 -11.88
C ASP A 317 3.61 -26.56 -12.16
N ARG A 318 4.84 -27.06 -12.34
CA ARG A 318 5.18 -28.50 -12.41
C ARG A 318 5.13 -29.13 -11.01
N ILE A 319 3.95 -29.57 -10.59
CA ILE A 319 3.75 -30.22 -9.29
C ILE A 319 3.04 -31.55 -9.51
N ASP A 320 3.69 -32.64 -9.10
CA ASP A 320 3.07 -33.96 -9.09
C ASP A 320 2.27 -34.16 -7.80
N PHE A 321 0.97 -33.90 -7.89
CA PHE A 321 0.01 -34.14 -6.81
C PHE A 321 -0.13 -35.64 -6.44
N LYS A 322 0.41 -36.57 -7.22
CA LYS A 322 0.44 -38.02 -6.94
C LYS A 322 1.69 -38.45 -6.17
N ALA A 323 2.74 -37.63 -6.12
CA ALA A 323 3.98 -37.91 -5.38
C ALA A 323 3.80 -37.87 -3.84
N ALA A 324 2.67 -37.34 -3.36
CA ALA A 324 2.26 -37.37 -1.95
C ALA A 324 1.26 -38.53 -1.70
N PRO A 325 1.64 -39.61 -0.98
CA PRO A 325 0.71 -40.67 -0.62
C PRO A 325 -0.50 -40.13 0.16
N LYS A 326 -1.70 -40.64 -0.12
CA LYS A 326 -2.96 -40.10 0.42
C LYS A 326 -3.00 -40.06 1.95
N ASP A 327 -2.46 -41.08 2.60
CA ASP A 327 -2.43 -41.17 4.07
C ASP A 327 -1.45 -40.19 4.69
N GLU A 328 -0.31 -39.96 4.05
CA GLU A 328 0.69 -38.98 4.46
C GLU A 328 0.18 -37.54 4.24
N LEU A 329 -0.49 -37.28 3.11
CA LEU A 329 -1.19 -36.03 2.85
C LEU A 329 -2.27 -35.75 3.91
N ASN A 330 -2.99 -36.79 4.36
CA ASN A 330 -3.96 -36.69 5.43
C ASN A 330 -3.31 -36.51 6.82
N ARG A 331 -2.12 -37.10 7.06
CA ARG A 331 -1.35 -36.91 8.29
C ARG A 331 -0.84 -35.47 8.41
N VAL A 332 -0.14 -34.97 7.40
CA VAL A 332 0.44 -33.61 7.40
C VAL A 332 -0.65 -32.54 7.55
N LYS A 333 -1.83 -32.71 6.92
CA LYS A 333 -2.98 -31.80 7.14
C LYS A 333 -3.46 -31.74 8.59
N LYS A 334 -3.41 -32.87 9.33
CA LYS A 334 -3.79 -32.92 10.76
C LYS A 334 -2.79 -32.24 11.69
N LEU A 335 -1.53 -32.10 11.27
CA LEU A 335 -0.48 -31.42 12.05
C LEU A 335 -0.64 -29.89 12.08
N LYS A 336 -1.49 -29.29 11.23
CA LYS A 336 -1.75 -27.83 11.16
C LYS A 336 -0.49 -26.95 11.08
N LEU A 337 0.57 -27.44 10.45
CA LEU A 337 1.84 -26.73 10.29
C LEU A 337 1.67 -25.44 9.47
N CYS A 338 2.44 -24.39 9.80
CA CYS A 338 2.40 -23.15 9.04
C CYS A 338 3.11 -23.29 7.69
N ASN A 339 2.36 -23.13 6.59
CA ASN A 339 2.90 -23.23 5.24
C ASN A 339 4.01 -22.19 4.97
N LEU A 340 3.83 -20.95 5.43
CA LEU A 340 4.81 -19.87 5.24
C LEU A 340 6.12 -20.21 5.97
N PHE A 341 6.05 -20.45 7.28
CA PHE A 341 7.21 -20.77 8.12
C PHE A 341 8.03 -21.93 7.56
N PHE A 342 7.36 -23.02 7.16
CA PHE A 342 8.05 -24.23 6.76
C PHE A 342 8.48 -24.30 5.29
N LEU A 343 7.90 -23.49 4.39
CA LEU A 343 8.23 -23.50 2.97
C LEU A 343 9.05 -22.28 2.53
N LEU A 344 8.85 -21.11 3.14
CA LEU A 344 9.61 -19.89 2.89
C LEU A 344 10.68 -19.60 3.96
N GLY A 345 10.53 -20.15 5.17
CA GLY A 345 11.51 -20.07 6.25
C GLY A 345 11.15 -19.10 7.37
N ASP A 346 10.09 -18.30 7.20
CA ASP A 346 9.58 -17.34 8.19
C ASP A 346 8.05 -17.21 8.10
N CYS A 347 7.41 -16.64 9.13
CA CYS A 347 5.99 -16.30 9.12
C CYS A 347 5.77 -14.88 9.65
N PRO A 348 5.24 -13.94 8.86
CA PRO A 348 5.06 -12.54 9.26
C PRO A 348 3.94 -12.34 10.29
N ASN A 349 3.15 -13.36 10.63
CA ASN A 349 2.08 -13.27 11.62
C ASN A 349 2.61 -13.63 13.03
N PRO A 350 2.78 -12.66 13.95
CA PRO A 350 3.28 -12.94 15.30
C PRO A 350 2.27 -13.72 16.17
N ASN A 351 0.99 -13.72 15.80
CA ASN A 351 -0.10 -14.41 16.49
C ASN A 351 -0.59 -15.62 15.68
N CYS A 352 0.29 -16.27 14.90
CA CYS A 352 -0.11 -17.36 14.01
C CYS A 352 -0.70 -18.56 14.77
N TYR A 353 -1.91 -18.98 14.41
CA TYR A 353 -2.61 -20.13 15.00
C TYR A 353 -2.08 -21.50 14.53
N HIS A 354 -0.99 -21.51 13.76
CA HIS A 354 -0.37 -22.68 13.16
C HIS A 354 0.93 -23.07 13.87
N THR A 355 1.22 -24.36 13.91
CA THR A 355 2.42 -24.90 14.56
C THR A 355 3.69 -24.43 13.82
N HIS A 356 4.67 -23.90 14.57
CA HIS A 356 6.00 -23.46 14.08
C HIS A 356 7.14 -24.31 14.66
N ASP A 357 6.96 -24.92 15.84
CA ASP A 357 7.96 -25.69 16.59
C ASP A 357 8.18 -27.14 16.10
N TYR A 358 7.45 -27.56 15.05
CA TYR A 358 7.55 -28.92 14.51
C TYR A 358 8.85 -29.18 13.74
N LYS A 359 9.53 -30.30 14.06
CA LYS A 359 10.76 -30.72 13.36
C LYS A 359 10.48 -31.40 12.02
N LEU A 360 10.11 -30.61 11.01
CA LEU A 360 9.69 -31.08 9.70
C LEU A 360 10.79 -31.86 8.92
N GLY A 361 10.48 -33.09 8.53
CA GLY A 361 11.32 -33.94 7.68
C GLY A 361 11.27 -33.58 6.18
N LYS A 362 12.24 -34.06 5.39
CA LYS A 362 12.31 -33.79 3.94
C LYS A 362 11.06 -34.26 3.17
N GLN A 363 10.59 -35.47 3.44
CA GLN A 363 9.37 -36.01 2.81
C GLN A 363 8.14 -35.19 3.19
N GLU A 364 8.01 -34.87 4.48
CA GLU A 364 6.91 -34.08 5.01
C GLU A 364 6.88 -32.66 4.43
N ARG A 365 8.05 -32.04 4.16
CA ARG A 365 8.14 -30.75 3.46
C ARG A 365 7.61 -30.82 2.03
N MET A 366 7.90 -31.88 1.27
CA MET A 366 7.31 -32.07 -0.06
C MET A 366 5.79 -32.25 0.01
N VAL A 367 5.31 -33.00 1.00
CA VAL A 367 3.87 -33.18 1.22
C VAL A 367 3.20 -31.89 1.69
N LEU A 368 3.86 -31.09 2.54
CA LEU A 368 3.38 -29.78 2.96
C LEU A 368 3.33 -28.78 1.79
N GLN A 369 4.29 -28.83 0.86
CA GLN A 369 4.22 -28.09 -0.40
C GLN A 369 2.99 -28.50 -1.21
N VAL A 370 2.68 -29.80 -1.30
CA VAL A 370 1.42 -30.27 -1.92
C VAL A 370 0.19 -29.77 -1.16
N VAL A 371 0.20 -29.74 0.19
CA VAL A 371 -0.90 -29.19 1.01
C VAL A 371 -1.10 -27.69 0.76
N ALA A 372 -0.04 -26.89 0.77
CA ALA A 372 -0.10 -25.45 0.49
C ALA A 372 -0.70 -25.18 -0.89
N ARG A 373 -0.34 -26.00 -1.89
CA ARG A 373 -0.87 -25.96 -3.25
C ARG A 373 -2.31 -26.48 -3.40
N MET A 374 -2.94 -26.99 -2.34
CA MET A 374 -4.40 -27.22 -2.25
C MET A 374 -5.18 -26.02 -1.65
N THR A 375 -4.50 -24.94 -1.28
CA THR A 375 -5.11 -23.63 -1.02
C THR A 375 -4.92 -22.74 -2.25
N PRO A 376 -5.98 -22.08 -2.77
CA PRO A 376 -5.86 -21.19 -3.92
C PRO A 376 -4.89 -20.03 -3.66
N CYS A 377 -4.16 -19.64 -4.70
CA CYS A 377 -3.43 -18.36 -4.72
C CYS A 377 -4.40 -17.21 -5.00
N HIS A 378 -4.20 -16.07 -4.35
CA HIS A 378 -5.05 -14.88 -4.51
C HIS A 378 -5.13 -14.36 -5.96
N PHE A 379 -4.04 -14.52 -6.72
CA PHE A 379 -3.91 -14.11 -8.12
C PHE A 379 -4.13 -15.25 -9.12
N GLY A 380 -4.65 -16.41 -8.69
CA GLY A 380 -5.01 -17.53 -9.57
C GLY A 380 -3.93 -17.89 -10.60
N THR A 381 -4.31 -18.04 -11.87
CA THR A 381 -3.37 -18.29 -12.97
C THR A 381 -2.52 -17.09 -13.39
N GLU A 382 -2.73 -15.91 -12.82
CA GLU A 382 -2.05 -14.68 -13.23
C GLU A 382 -0.80 -14.39 -12.40
N CYS A 383 -0.73 -14.92 -11.17
CA CYS A 383 0.36 -14.71 -10.19
C CYS A 383 1.78 -14.69 -10.79
N ASP A 384 2.49 -13.55 -10.68
CA ASP A 384 3.90 -13.40 -11.07
C ASP A 384 4.92 -13.55 -9.90
N ASP A 385 4.49 -13.94 -8.69
CA ASP A 385 5.43 -14.33 -7.62
C ASP A 385 6.01 -15.74 -7.87
N ALA A 386 7.24 -15.82 -8.34
CA ALA A 386 7.88 -17.10 -8.64
C ALA A 386 8.14 -17.97 -7.40
N THR A 387 8.13 -17.40 -6.18
CA THR A 387 8.27 -18.13 -4.92
C THR A 387 6.94 -18.68 -4.37
N CYS A 388 5.80 -18.28 -4.95
CA CYS A 388 4.48 -18.55 -4.40
C CYS A 388 4.23 -20.04 -4.09
N ILE A 389 3.79 -20.29 -2.85
CA ILE A 389 3.53 -21.63 -2.32
C ILE A 389 2.08 -22.10 -2.51
N TYR A 390 1.19 -21.24 -3.03
CA TYR A 390 -0.25 -21.51 -3.18
C TYR A 390 -0.64 -21.99 -4.59
N GLY A 391 -1.82 -22.59 -4.71
CA GLY A 391 -2.26 -23.26 -5.94
C GLY A 391 -2.79 -22.26 -6.99
N HIS A 392 -2.18 -22.23 -8.18
CA HIS A 392 -2.64 -21.40 -9.30
C HIS A 392 -3.69 -22.09 -10.20
N ARG A 393 -3.98 -23.38 -9.95
CA ARG A 393 -5.05 -24.16 -10.60
C ARG A 393 -5.63 -25.19 -9.64
N CYS A 394 -6.87 -25.63 -9.86
CA CYS A 394 -7.49 -26.70 -9.08
C CYS A 394 -6.75 -28.04 -9.28
N PRO A 395 -6.25 -28.69 -8.22
CA PRO A 395 -5.45 -29.93 -8.33
C PRO A 395 -6.28 -31.19 -8.62
N LEU A 396 -7.61 -31.13 -8.50
CA LEU A 396 -8.54 -32.21 -8.87
C LEU A 396 -9.35 -31.90 -10.15
N SER A 397 -8.92 -30.91 -10.94
CA SER A 397 -9.47 -30.61 -12.26
C SER A 397 -8.54 -31.16 -13.34
N GLU A 398 -9.12 -31.75 -14.39
CA GLU A 398 -8.38 -32.23 -15.56
C GLU A 398 -8.32 -31.14 -16.63
N ALA A 399 -7.24 -31.07 -17.40
CA ALA A 399 -7.11 -30.11 -18.50
C ALA A 399 -8.28 -30.23 -19.49
N GLY A 400 -8.92 -29.11 -19.84
CA GLY A 400 -10.12 -29.06 -20.67
C GLY A 400 -11.46 -29.37 -19.95
N LYS A 401 -11.47 -29.86 -18.70
CA LYS A 401 -12.70 -30.08 -17.92
C LYS A 401 -12.89 -29.02 -16.86
N LYS A 402 -14.01 -28.28 -16.93
CA LYS A 402 -14.33 -27.22 -15.95
C LYS A 402 -14.82 -27.76 -14.60
N ASP A 403 -15.30 -28.99 -14.55
CA ASP A 403 -15.68 -29.66 -13.31
C ASP A 403 -14.45 -30.19 -12.53
N CYS A 404 -14.65 -30.39 -11.23
CA CYS A 404 -13.80 -31.23 -10.39
C CYS A 404 -14.67 -32.04 -9.41
N TYR A 405 -14.05 -32.94 -8.65
CA TYR A 405 -14.73 -33.78 -7.64
C TYR A 405 -15.60 -33.00 -6.63
N TRP A 406 -15.28 -31.74 -6.32
CA TRP A 406 -16.04 -30.91 -5.37
C TRP A 406 -17.15 -30.07 -6.00
N GLY A 407 -17.22 -29.97 -7.34
CA GLY A 407 -18.18 -29.14 -8.05
C GLY A 407 -18.23 -27.70 -7.53
N SER A 408 -19.43 -27.17 -7.28
CA SER A 408 -19.67 -25.85 -6.71
C SER A 408 -19.13 -25.63 -5.28
N ASN A 409 -18.72 -26.70 -4.58
CA ASN A 409 -18.08 -26.61 -3.26
C ASN A 409 -16.54 -26.64 -3.35
N CYS A 410 -15.96 -26.48 -4.54
CA CYS A 410 -14.51 -26.35 -4.69
C CYS A 410 -14.03 -25.03 -4.06
N ARG A 411 -12.83 -25.06 -3.45
CA ARG A 411 -12.18 -23.84 -2.94
C ARG A 411 -11.57 -22.97 -4.05
N PHE A 412 -11.36 -23.55 -5.23
CA PHE A 412 -10.79 -22.87 -6.39
C PHE A 412 -11.90 -22.30 -7.26
N ASP A 413 -11.68 -21.10 -7.79
CA ASP A 413 -12.60 -20.43 -8.69
C ASP A 413 -12.75 -21.16 -10.04
N ALA A 414 -13.83 -20.89 -10.78
CA ALA A 414 -14.21 -21.66 -11.98
C ALA A 414 -13.30 -21.40 -13.19
N ASP A 415 -12.57 -20.29 -13.20
CA ASP A 415 -11.49 -19.97 -14.14
C ASP A 415 -10.30 -20.93 -13.95
N ALA A 416 -9.89 -21.19 -12.70
CA ALA A 416 -8.79 -22.06 -12.27
C ALA A 416 -9.02 -23.57 -12.50
N HIS A 417 -10.13 -23.94 -13.14
CA HIS A 417 -10.46 -25.29 -13.60
C HIS A 417 -10.25 -25.44 -15.12
N GLY A 418 -9.97 -26.65 -15.60
CA GLY A 418 -9.76 -26.94 -17.02
C GLY A 418 -8.46 -26.41 -17.61
N ILE A 419 -7.55 -25.88 -16.78
CA ILE A 419 -6.31 -25.23 -17.20
C ILE A 419 -5.45 -26.14 -18.09
N ASP A 420 -5.08 -25.62 -19.25
CA ASP A 420 -4.13 -26.27 -20.15
C ASP A 420 -2.73 -26.29 -19.50
N THR A 421 -2.23 -27.48 -19.16
CA THR A 421 -0.93 -27.65 -18.50
C THR A 421 0.26 -27.71 -19.48
N ASN A 422 0.04 -27.51 -20.78
CA ASN A 422 1.12 -27.47 -21.76
C ASN A 422 1.86 -26.12 -21.68
N ILE A 423 3.07 -26.15 -21.14
CA ILE A 423 3.97 -25.00 -21.02
C ILE A 423 4.52 -24.64 -22.40
N VAL A 424 4.36 -23.38 -22.82
CA VAL A 424 4.90 -22.88 -24.11
C VAL A 424 5.66 -21.56 -23.97
N LYS A 425 5.50 -20.84 -22.85
CA LYS A 425 6.18 -19.58 -22.56
C LYS A 425 6.87 -19.66 -21.20
N LEU A 426 8.05 -19.03 -21.12
CA LEU A 426 8.78 -18.79 -19.89
C LEU A 426 8.83 -17.27 -19.66
N THR A 427 8.17 -16.80 -18.60
CA THR A 427 8.33 -15.42 -18.10
C THR A 427 9.48 -15.40 -17.12
N LYS A 428 10.46 -14.50 -17.33
CA LYS A 428 11.46 -14.17 -16.31
C LYS A 428 10.87 -13.10 -15.40
N VAL A 429 11.08 -13.26 -14.11
CA VAL A 429 10.79 -12.26 -13.07
C VAL A 429 12.12 -11.65 -12.63
#